data_AF-A0A060BZ35-F1
#
_entry.id   AF-A0A060BZ35-F1
#
_cell.length_a   1.000
_cell.length_b   1.000
_cell.length_c   1.000
_cell.angle_alpha   90.00
_cell.angle_beta   90.00
_cell.angle_gamma   90.00
#
_symmetry.space_group_name_H-M   'P 1'
#
loop_
_entity.id
_entity.type
_entity.pdbx_description
1 polymer ?
#
loop_
_entity_poly.entity_id
_entity_poly.type
_entity_poly.pdbx_seq_one_letter_code
_entity_poly.pdbx_strand_id
1 'polypeptide(L)'
;MLPTARFCTPHSYAVARVAQRRGGECFVYRSSHLTAAVRRSRLREAGLFVEETSRYRDSAGFVAYKPSIPAELLEAVATMRYDGTRASAKPHFDLVQHQLKQLRNLFVLSIATGSRVFVLPEFVAGLDRHWTS
;
A
#
# COMPACT_ATOMS: atom_id res chain seq x y z
N MET A 1 -20.13 -20.62 -16.08
CA MET A 1 -19.78 -19.18 -16.00
C MET A 1 -18.68 -18.98 -14.96
N LEU A 2 -17.62 -18.23 -15.27
CA LEU A 2 -16.60 -17.84 -14.28
C LEU A 2 -17.18 -16.78 -13.32
N PRO A 3 -16.94 -16.88 -12.00
CA PRO A 3 -17.42 -15.88 -11.05
C PRO A 3 -16.85 -14.50 -11.36
N THR A 4 -17.71 -13.47 -11.42
CA THR A 4 -17.30 -12.07 -11.64
C THR A 4 -16.31 -11.56 -10.60
N ALA A 5 -16.33 -12.12 -9.39
CA ALA A 5 -15.39 -11.83 -8.32
C ALA A 5 -13.91 -12.15 -8.64
N ARG A 6 -13.64 -12.96 -9.67
CA ARG A 6 -12.27 -13.29 -10.12
C ARG A 6 -11.76 -12.41 -11.27
N PHE A 7 -12.58 -11.46 -11.75
CA PHE A 7 -12.17 -10.41 -12.67
C PHE A 7 -11.86 -9.14 -11.88
N CYS A 8 -10.58 -8.75 -11.84
CA CYS A 8 -10.15 -7.65 -11.00
C CYS A 8 -9.83 -6.39 -11.80
N THR A 9 -10.18 -5.27 -11.20
CA THR A 9 -9.67 -3.95 -11.55
C THR A 9 -8.55 -3.59 -10.55
N PRO A 10 -7.79 -2.50 -10.78
CA PRO A 10 -6.80 -2.05 -9.80
C PRO A 10 -7.39 -1.89 -8.39
N HIS A 11 -8.62 -1.37 -8.31
CA HIS A 11 -9.31 -1.17 -7.05
C HIS A 11 -9.77 -2.48 -6.40
N SER A 12 -10.40 -3.39 -7.16
CA SER A 12 -10.87 -4.65 -6.56
C SER A 12 -9.74 -5.63 -6.23
N TYR A 13 -8.58 -5.51 -6.89
CA TYR A 13 -7.39 -6.30 -6.60
C TYR A 13 -6.59 -5.76 -5.41
N ALA A 14 -6.21 -4.49 -5.43
CA ALA A 14 -5.23 -3.93 -4.49
C ALA A 14 -5.87 -3.36 -3.20
N VAL A 15 -7.02 -2.69 -3.35
CA VAL A 15 -7.71 -1.99 -2.26
C VAL A 15 -8.73 -2.93 -1.62
N ALA A 16 -9.80 -3.26 -2.33
CA ALA A 16 -10.88 -4.06 -1.78
C ALA A 16 -10.50 -5.54 -1.60
N ARG A 17 -9.44 -6.02 -2.30
CA ARG A 17 -8.94 -7.40 -2.25
C ARG A 17 -10.05 -8.45 -2.39
N VAL A 18 -10.99 -8.24 -3.30
CA VAL A 18 -12.28 -8.97 -3.35
C VAL A 18 -12.09 -10.48 -3.56
N ALA A 19 -11.21 -10.87 -4.49
CA ALA A 19 -10.92 -12.28 -4.76
C ALA A 19 -10.17 -12.92 -3.58
N GLN A 20 -9.16 -12.22 -3.06
CA GLN A 20 -8.29 -12.68 -1.99
C GLN A 20 -9.07 -12.87 -0.67
N ARG A 21 -9.97 -11.95 -0.33
CA ARG A 21 -10.87 -12.08 0.84
C ARG A 21 -11.82 -13.27 0.73
N ARG A 22 -12.06 -13.78 -0.47
CA ARG A 22 -12.90 -14.96 -0.74
C ARG A 22 -12.08 -16.24 -0.94
N GLY A 23 -10.79 -16.23 -0.61
CA GLY A 23 -9.89 -17.37 -0.76
C GLY A 23 -9.62 -17.75 -2.23
N GLY A 24 -9.88 -16.84 -3.17
CA GLY A 24 -9.65 -17.05 -4.59
C GLY A 24 -8.56 -16.15 -5.15
N GLU A 25 -8.06 -16.52 -6.32
CA GLU A 25 -7.10 -15.71 -7.06
C GLU A 25 -7.77 -14.87 -8.14
N CYS A 26 -7.09 -13.80 -8.53
CA CYS A 26 -7.50 -13.00 -9.66
C CYS A 26 -7.08 -13.68 -10.96
N PHE A 27 -8.03 -14.00 -11.84
CA PHE A 27 -7.71 -14.61 -13.13
C PHE A 27 -7.38 -13.58 -14.21
N VAL A 28 -8.05 -12.43 -14.18
CA VAL A 28 -7.86 -11.38 -15.18
C VAL A 28 -7.77 -10.04 -14.45
N TYR A 29 -6.65 -9.34 -14.64
CA TYR A 29 -6.47 -7.97 -14.19
C TYR A 29 -6.72 -7.02 -15.36
N ARG A 30 -7.84 -6.31 -15.37
CA ARG A 30 -8.15 -5.29 -16.38
C ARG A 30 -7.63 -3.94 -15.95
N SER A 31 -6.71 -3.36 -16.72
CA SER A 31 -6.34 -1.94 -16.61
C SER A 31 -6.47 -1.27 -17.96
N SER A 32 -7.31 -0.25 -18.04
CA SER A 32 -7.52 0.54 -19.27
C SER A 32 -6.32 1.40 -19.69
N HIS A 33 -5.32 1.59 -18.82
CA HIS A 33 -4.18 2.48 -19.08
C HIS A 33 -2.92 1.96 -18.36
N LEU A 34 -2.31 0.89 -18.88
CA LEU A 34 -1.09 0.29 -18.31
C LEU A 34 0.15 1.19 -18.38
N THR A 35 0.10 2.28 -19.13
CA THR A 35 1.22 3.22 -19.32
C THR A 35 1.45 4.15 -18.13
N ALA A 36 0.45 4.36 -17.26
CA ALA A 36 0.60 5.24 -16.10
C ALA A 36 1.56 4.63 -15.05
N ALA A 37 2.60 5.37 -14.67
CA ALA A 37 3.64 4.93 -13.73
C ALA A 37 3.07 4.44 -12.38
N VAL A 38 2.03 5.10 -11.88
CA VAL A 38 1.31 4.74 -10.64
C VAL A 38 0.61 3.38 -10.74
N ARG A 39 0.12 2.99 -11.93
CA ARG A 39 -0.52 1.69 -12.11
C ARG A 39 0.51 0.57 -12.26
N ARG A 40 1.65 0.85 -12.89
CA ARG A 40 2.78 -0.09 -12.96
C ARG A 40 3.35 -0.39 -11.58
N SER A 41 3.51 0.62 -10.71
CA SER A 41 3.99 0.37 -9.34
C SER A 41 3.06 -0.57 -8.56
N ARG A 42 1.73 -0.39 -8.66
CA ARG A 42 0.74 -1.29 -8.04
C ARG A 42 0.77 -2.71 -8.58
N LEU A 43 0.98 -2.86 -9.89
CA LEU A 43 1.15 -4.18 -10.49
C LEU A 43 2.45 -4.87 -10.07
N ARG A 44 3.53 -4.10 -9.86
CA ARG A 44 4.80 -4.61 -9.30
C ARG A 44 4.62 -5.07 -7.85
N GLU A 45 3.96 -4.26 -7.02
CA GLU A 45 3.61 -4.63 -5.63
C GLU A 45 2.82 -5.95 -5.59
N ALA A 46 1.97 -6.18 -6.60
CA ALA A 46 1.17 -7.39 -6.76
C ALA A 46 1.92 -8.60 -7.37
N GLY A 47 3.16 -8.42 -7.82
CA GLY A 47 3.88 -9.44 -8.60
C GLY A 47 3.29 -9.72 -9.99
N LEU A 48 2.31 -8.93 -10.43
CA LEU A 48 1.62 -9.08 -11.72
C LEU A 48 2.33 -8.37 -12.88
N PHE A 49 3.37 -7.59 -12.58
CA PHE A 49 4.21 -6.93 -13.58
C PHE A 49 5.67 -7.06 -13.17
N VAL A 50 6.37 -7.97 -13.85
CA VAL A 50 7.78 -8.28 -13.62
C VAL A 50 8.62 -7.40 -14.54
N GLU A 51 9.52 -6.63 -13.95
CA GLU A 51 10.54 -5.87 -14.68
C GLU A 51 11.92 -6.45 -14.41
N GLU A 52 12.87 -6.09 -15.27
CA GLU A 52 14.27 -6.44 -15.08
C GLU A 52 14.78 -5.92 -13.72
N THR A 53 15.28 -6.84 -12.90
CA THR A 53 15.69 -6.55 -11.52
C THR A 53 17.01 -5.78 -11.44
N SER A 54 17.72 -5.62 -12.56
CA SER A 54 18.99 -4.89 -12.68
C SER A 54 18.87 -3.45 -12.19
N ARG A 55 17.71 -2.80 -12.39
CA ARG A 55 17.44 -1.44 -11.90
C ARG A 55 17.41 -1.33 -10.37
N TYR A 56 17.10 -2.41 -9.66
CA TYR A 56 17.02 -2.44 -8.20
C TYR A 56 18.28 -3.02 -7.55
N ARG A 57 19.27 -3.46 -8.34
CA ARG A 57 20.57 -3.89 -7.81
C ARG A 57 21.36 -2.67 -7.38
N ASP A 58 21.38 -2.43 -6.07
CA ASP A 58 22.26 -1.47 -5.45
C ASP A 58 23.50 -2.19 -4.88
N SER A 59 24.70 -1.74 -5.23
CA SER A 59 25.94 -2.29 -4.71
C SER A 59 26.11 -2.08 -3.20
N ALA A 60 25.42 -1.07 -2.63
CA ALA A 60 25.34 -0.81 -1.19
C ALA A 60 24.25 -1.63 -0.49
N GLY A 61 23.49 -2.47 -1.21
CA GLY A 61 22.40 -3.26 -0.66
C GLY A 61 21.12 -2.45 -0.40
N PHE A 62 20.20 -3.04 0.38
CA PHE A 62 18.89 -2.46 0.69
C PHE A 62 18.80 -2.02 2.15
N VAL A 63 18.14 -0.88 2.38
CA VAL A 63 17.74 -0.49 3.74
C VAL A 63 16.32 -0.98 4.00
N ALA A 64 16.16 -1.84 5.00
CA ALA A 64 14.85 -2.27 5.49
C ALA A 64 14.59 -1.68 6.88
N TYR A 65 13.36 -1.29 7.13
CA TYR A 65 12.93 -0.74 8.41
C TYR A 65 11.61 -1.37 8.82
N LYS A 66 11.52 -1.79 10.08
CA LYS A 66 10.28 -2.28 10.67
C LYS A 66 9.54 -1.10 11.32
N PRO A 67 8.36 -0.71 10.81
CA PRO A 67 7.62 0.40 11.37
C PRO A 67 7.18 0.09 12.80
N SER A 68 7.25 1.10 13.66
CA SER A 68 6.74 1.07 15.02
C SER A 68 5.52 1.96 15.09
N ILE A 69 4.34 1.35 15.08
CA ILE A 69 3.06 2.05 15.19
C ILE A 69 2.55 1.85 16.63
N PRO A 70 2.36 2.94 17.40
CA PRO A 70 1.74 2.88 18.72
C PRO A 70 0.37 2.20 18.65
N ALA A 71 0.09 1.31 19.60
CA ALA A 71 -1.17 0.56 19.64
C ALA A 71 -2.37 1.50 19.71
N GLU A 72 -2.22 2.64 20.39
CA GLU A 72 -3.25 3.66 20.56
C GLU A 72 -3.71 4.24 19.22
N LEU A 73 -2.79 4.41 18.26
CA LEU A 73 -3.14 4.90 16.91
C LEU A 73 -3.89 3.84 16.09
N LEU A 74 -3.56 2.57 16.29
CA LEU A 74 -4.27 1.46 15.64
C LEU A 74 -5.67 1.31 16.22
N GLU A 75 -5.81 1.33 17.54
CA GLU A 75 -7.10 1.24 18.24
C GLU A 75 -8.00 2.43 17.89
N ALA A 76 -7.46 3.66 17.94
CA ALA A 76 -8.23 4.87 17.59
C ALA A 76 -8.81 4.82 16.18
N VAL A 77 -8.07 4.23 15.24
CA VAL A 77 -8.53 3.99 13.87
C VAL A 77 -9.53 2.84 13.78
N ALA A 78 -9.31 1.75 14.51
CA ALA A 78 -10.22 0.59 14.53
C ALA A 78 -11.61 0.96 15.05
N THR A 79 -11.69 1.84 16.07
CA THR A 79 -12.97 2.30 16.66
C THR A 79 -13.55 3.55 16.00
N MET A 80 -12.86 4.13 15.01
CA MET A 80 -13.28 5.36 14.35
C MET A 80 -14.62 5.18 13.61
N ARG A 81 -15.55 6.13 13.82
CA ARG A 81 -16.80 6.24 13.05
C ARG A 81 -16.69 7.43 12.11
N TYR A 82 -16.54 7.17 10.82
CA TYR A 82 -16.43 8.20 9.79
C TYR A 82 -17.82 8.67 9.35
N ASP A 83 -18.04 9.99 9.41
CA ASP A 83 -19.29 10.67 9.05
C ASP A 83 -19.15 11.60 7.82
N GLY A 84 -18.02 11.53 7.12
CA GLY A 84 -17.71 12.42 5.98
C GLY A 84 -17.01 13.73 6.37
N THR A 85 -16.93 14.06 7.66
CA THR A 85 -16.24 15.27 8.13
C THR A 85 -14.75 15.04 8.36
N ARG A 86 -13.98 16.14 8.31
CA ARG A 86 -12.55 16.12 8.67
C ARG A 86 -12.33 15.72 10.12
N ALA A 87 -13.25 16.11 11.02
CA ALA A 87 -13.16 15.81 12.43
C ALA A 87 -13.23 14.29 12.67
N SER A 88 -14.17 13.60 12.02
CA SER A 88 -14.29 12.14 12.13
C SER A 88 -13.15 11.37 11.48
N ALA A 89 -12.47 11.96 10.47
CA ALA A 89 -11.27 11.40 9.85
C ALA A 89 -9.97 11.62 10.64
N LYS A 90 -9.99 12.38 11.76
CA LYS A 90 -8.77 12.74 12.49
C LYS A 90 -7.90 11.54 12.90
N PRO A 91 -8.44 10.44 13.46
CA PRO A 91 -7.63 9.27 13.83
C PRO A 91 -6.86 8.69 12.64
N HIS A 92 -7.48 8.65 11.45
CA HIS A 92 -6.83 8.22 10.22
C HIS A 92 -5.65 9.13 9.85
N PHE A 93 -5.84 10.45 9.90
CA PHE A 93 -4.77 11.40 9.59
C PHE A 93 -3.61 11.32 10.59
N ASP A 94 -3.89 11.15 11.88
CA ASP A 94 -2.86 10.99 12.91
C ASP A 94 -2.01 9.72 12.64
N LEU A 95 -2.66 8.59 12.32
CA LEU A 95 -1.99 7.34 11.95
C LEU A 95 -1.15 7.49 10.67
N VAL A 96 -1.70 8.08 9.62
CA VAL A 96 -0.97 8.29 8.36
C VAL A 96 0.22 9.23 8.58
N GLN A 97 0.03 10.31 9.34
CA GLN A 97 1.10 11.27 9.63
C GLN A 97 2.25 10.61 10.41
N HIS A 98 1.94 9.75 11.38
CA HIS A 98 2.95 8.99 12.12
C HIS A 98 3.77 8.08 11.19
N GLN A 99 3.11 7.33 10.31
CA GLN A 99 3.79 6.46 9.34
C GLN A 99 4.62 7.25 8.32
N LEU A 100 4.14 8.41 7.86
CA LEU A 100 4.88 9.29 6.96
C LEU A 100 6.14 9.89 7.62
N LYS A 101 6.10 10.19 8.92
CA LYS A 101 7.30 10.61 9.66
C LYS A 101 8.37 9.51 9.66
N GLN A 102 7.96 8.27 9.92
CA GLN A 102 8.88 7.12 9.87
C GLN A 102 9.46 6.92 8.47
N LEU A 103 8.63 7.06 7.42
CA LEU A 103 9.10 6.96 6.04
C LEU A 103 10.13 8.05 5.71
N ARG A 104 9.93 9.29 6.15
CA ARG A 104 10.92 10.37 5.99
C ARG A 104 12.24 10.03 6.67
N ASN A 105 12.21 9.46 7.88
CA ASN A 105 13.42 9.02 8.57
C ASN A 105 14.13 7.91 7.80
N LEU A 106 13.38 6.96 7.23
CA LEU A 106 13.92 5.92 6.36
C LEU A 106 14.65 6.51 5.14
N PHE A 107 14.07 7.50 4.47
CA PHE A 107 14.73 8.19 3.36
C PHE A 107 16.07 8.81 3.77
N VAL A 108 16.11 9.49 4.94
CA VAL A 108 17.35 10.08 5.46
C VAL A 108 18.39 9.01 5.75
N LEU A 109 17.98 7.89 6.36
CA LEU A 109 18.87 6.75 6.63
C LEU A 109 19.44 6.15 5.34
N SER A 110 18.62 5.96 4.31
CA SER A 110 19.08 5.44 3.02
C SER A 110 20.15 6.33 2.39
N ILE A 111 19.93 7.65 2.41
CA ILE A 111 20.92 8.62 1.92
C ILE A 111 22.21 8.53 2.75
N ALA A 112 22.09 8.46 4.08
CA ALA A 112 23.24 8.41 4.98
C ALA A 112 24.05 7.11 4.88
N THR A 113 23.41 5.97 4.59
CA THR A 113 24.09 4.67 4.40
C THR A 113 24.57 4.44 2.97
N GLY A 114 24.33 5.39 2.06
CA GLY A 114 24.72 5.28 0.66
C GLY A 114 23.85 4.34 -0.19
N SER A 115 22.74 3.85 0.37
CA SER A 115 21.79 2.99 -0.35
C SER A 115 20.74 3.83 -1.07
N ARG A 116 20.54 3.61 -2.37
CA ARG A 116 19.50 4.30 -3.17
C ARG A 116 18.16 3.57 -3.16
N VAL A 117 18.13 2.35 -2.61
CA VAL A 117 16.93 1.51 -2.55
C VAL A 117 16.62 1.13 -1.11
N PHE A 118 15.40 1.43 -0.68
CA PHE A 118 14.85 0.98 0.59
C PHE A 118 13.58 0.18 0.35
N VAL A 119 13.31 -0.75 1.27
CA VAL A 119 12.10 -1.56 1.27
C VAL A 119 11.00 -0.76 1.92
N LEU A 120 9.94 -0.47 1.15
CA LEU A 120 8.77 0.22 1.66
C LEU A 120 8.06 -0.68 2.69
N PRO A 121 7.83 -0.20 3.93
CA PRO A 121 7.10 -0.99 4.92
C PRO A 121 5.61 -1.05 4.57
N GLU A 122 4.89 -2.00 5.19
CA GLU A 122 3.43 -2.03 5.09
C GLU A 122 2.82 -0.80 5.78
N PHE A 123 1.79 -0.22 5.15
CA PHE A 123 1.04 0.91 5.69
C PHE A 123 -0.37 0.49 6.06
N VAL A 124 -0.85 1.00 7.19
CA VAL A 124 -2.23 0.84 7.62
C VAL A 124 -3.03 2.09 7.25
N ALA A 125 -4.14 1.88 6.54
CA ALA A 125 -5.08 2.93 6.14
C ALA A 125 -6.45 2.70 6.81
N GLY A 126 -6.74 3.48 7.85
CA GLY A 126 -8.01 3.37 8.59
C GLY A 126 -9.29 3.56 7.78
N LEU A 127 -9.26 4.44 6.78
CA LEU A 127 -10.41 4.75 5.94
C LEU A 127 -10.48 3.88 4.68
N ASP A 128 -9.66 2.84 4.53
CA ASP A 128 -9.60 2.02 3.30
C ASP A 128 -10.97 1.48 2.89
N ARG A 129 -11.81 1.09 3.87
CA ARG A 129 -13.19 0.60 3.64
C ARG A 129 -14.16 1.64 3.07
N HIS A 130 -13.88 2.93 3.16
CA HIS A 130 -14.75 4.01 2.72
C HIS A 130 -14.47 4.45 1.27
N TRP A 131 -13.44 3.89 0.61
CA TRP A 131 -13.13 4.21 -0.78
C TRP A 131 -13.96 3.41 -1.80
N THR A 132 -14.69 2.38 -1.34
CA THR A 132 -15.48 1.48 -2.18
C THR A 132 -16.97 1.80 -2.26
N SER A 133 -17.44 2.78 -1.47
CA SER A 133 -18.85 3.19 -1.39
C SER A 133 -19.17 4.32 -2.33
#